data_AF-A0A105T6Q2-F1
#
_entry.id   AF-A0A105T6Q2-F1
#
_cell.length_a   1.000
_cell.length_b   1.000
_cell.length_c   1.000
_cell.angle_alpha   90.00
_cell.angle_beta   90.00
_cell.angle_gamma   90.00
#
_symmetry.space_group_name_H-M   'P 1'
#
loop_
_entity.id
_entity.type
_entity.pdbx_description
1 polymer ?
#
loop_
_entity_poly.entity_id
_entity_poly.type
_entity_poly.pdbx_seq_one_letter_code
_entity_poly.pdbx_strand_id
1 'polypeptide(L)'
;MSGEQYATHGANSSDYAFIAGSDTDNGLNYVFNPKISPGDNMNHYLWGELDTVTLGSGLNGGNGAHFGLDDFTASFNGLDLSAASDAGRAGNAVQDVIYGLMKGNVAGLEGALNNLLSEFGLSTESTFDDLAAAGLAHADAPLAADIGLVGVQDVAQDWALAA
;
A
#
# COMPACT_ATOMS: atom_id res chain seq x y z
N MET A 1 6.10 14.21 13.92
CA MET A 1 7.13 13.70 12.99
C MET A 1 6.41 13.45 11.68
N SER A 2 6.99 13.82 10.54
CA SER A 2 6.28 13.82 9.27
C SER A 2 7.18 13.35 8.14
N GLY A 3 6.60 12.80 7.08
CA GLY A 3 7.32 12.36 5.88
C GLY A 3 6.38 11.76 4.84
N GLU A 4 6.94 11.47 3.65
CA GLU A 4 6.23 10.76 2.57
C GLU A 4 6.14 9.25 2.82
N GLN A 5 7.08 8.69 3.59
CA GLN A 5 7.14 7.27 3.89
C GLN A 5 7.30 7.02 5.38
N TYR A 6 6.59 6.01 5.88
CA TYR A 6 6.82 5.37 7.16
C TYR A 6 7.19 3.91 6.92
N ALA A 7 8.28 3.44 7.50
CA ALA A 7 8.69 2.05 7.38
C ALA A 7 9.12 1.49 8.72
N THR A 8 8.86 0.21 8.92
CA THR A 8 9.39 -0.55 10.06
C THR A 8 9.58 -2.01 9.66
N HIS A 9 10.36 -2.71 10.46
CA HIS A 9 10.55 -4.14 10.35
C HIS A 9 10.08 -4.85 11.63
N GLY A 10 9.96 -6.17 11.54
CA GLY A 10 9.59 -7.06 12.63
C GLY A 10 10.62 -7.05 13.74
N ALA A 11 10.15 -7.31 14.97
CA ALA A 11 11.01 -7.59 16.11
C ALA A 11 11.29 -9.10 16.22
N ASN A 12 12.14 -9.50 17.17
CA ASN A 12 12.37 -10.90 17.54
C ASN A 12 12.89 -11.79 16.39
N SER A 13 13.81 -11.28 15.57
CA SER A 13 14.39 -11.99 14.40
C SER A 13 13.39 -12.29 13.29
N SER A 14 12.30 -11.51 13.20
CA SER A 14 11.43 -11.53 12.04
C SER A 14 12.00 -10.63 10.94
N ASP A 15 12.14 -11.19 9.74
CA ASP A 15 12.60 -10.44 8.56
C ASP A 15 11.46 -9.63 7.91
N TYR A 16 10.22 -9.74 8.43
CA TYR A 16 9.07 -8.98 7.96
C TYR A 16 9.38 -7.48 7.98
N ALA A 17 8.99 -6.79 6.91
CA ALA A 17 9.00 -5.35 6.85
C ALA A 17 7.84 -4.84 6.01
N PHE A 18 7.47 -3.59 6.27
CA PHE A 18 6.56 -2.87 5.38
C PHE A 18 6.98 -1.42 5.23
N ILE A 19 6.57 -0.84 4.11
CA ILE A 19 6.66 0.58 3.81
C ILE A 19 5.25 1.07 3.54
N ALA A 20 4.81 2.07 4.30
CA ALA A 20 3.61 2.84 4.05
C ALA A 20 4.02 4.15 3.38
N GLY A 21 3.41 4.50 2.25
CA GLY A 21 3.73 5.68 1.47
C GLY A 21 2.53 6.57 1.21
N SER A 22 2.78 7.87 1.18
CA SER A 22 1.88 8.91 0.69
C SER A 22 2.30 9.35 -0.71
N ASP A 23 1.35 9.77 -1.51
CA ASP A 23 1.58 10.48 -2.77
C ASP A 23 1.71 12.01 -2.56
N THR A 24 1.58 12.48 -1.31
CA THR A 24 1.68 13.88 -0.91
C THR A 24 2.95 14.14 -0.11
N ASP A 25 3.66 15.21 -0.44
CA ASP A 25 4.85 15.68 0.31
C ASP A 25 4.50 15.84 1.80
N ASN A 26 5.21 15.12 2.67
CA ASN A 26 4.93 15.06 4.12
C ASN A 26 3.51 14.61 4.48
N GLY A 27 2.89 13.78 3.63
CA GLY A 27 1.51 13.33 3.79
C GLY A 27 1.28 12.42 4.99
N LEU A 28 2.28 11.69 5.49
CA LEU A 28 2.15 10.89 6.72
C LEU A 28 2.70 11.63 7.93
N ASN A 29 1.89 11.65 9.00
CA ASN A 29 2.17 12.45 10.19
C ASN A 29 1.94 11.63 11.46
N TYR A 30 2.91 11.65 12.38
CA TYR A 30 2.82 11.01 13.68
C TYR A 30 2.79 12.04 14.81
N VAL A 31 1.80 11.88 15.70
CA VAL A 31 1.59 12.72 16.87
C VAL A 31 2.07 12.01 18.13
N PHE A 32 2.98 12.66 18.84
CA PHE A 32 3.44 12.26 20.15
C PHE A 32 3.53 13.47 21.07
N ASN A 33 2.84 13.39 22.20
CA ASN A 33 2.89 14.38 23.27
C ASN A 33 3.22 13.70 24.61
N PRO A 34 4.42 13.89 25.17
CA PRO A 34 4.82 13.24 26.43
C PRO A 34 4.05 13.75 27.66
N LYS A 35 3.26 14.82 27.52
CA LYS A 35 2.41 15.36 28.60
C LYS A 35 1.02 14.72 28.64
N ILE A 36 0.65 13.97 27.60
CA ILE A 36 -0.62 13.26 27.50
C ILE A 36 -0.38 11.78 27.83
N SER A 37 -1.36 11.12 28.46
CA SER A 37 -1.27 9.68 28.75
C SER A 37 -0.97 8.89 27.47
N PRO A 38 -0.08 7.87 27.51
CA PRO A 38 0.14 7.01 26.34
C PRO A 38 -1.15 6.34 25.84
N GLY A 39 -2.07 6.04 26.77
CA GLY A 39 -3.38 5.44 26.47
C GLY A 39 -4.44 6.43 25.97
N ASP A 40 -4.16 7.72 25.84
CA ASP A 40 -5.12 8.72 25.35
C ASP A 40 -5.31 8.64 23.83
N ASN A 41 -6.56 8.73 23.33
CA ASN A 41 -6.85 8.68 21.89
C ASN A 41 -6.09 9.72 21.07
N MET A 42 -5.75 10.86 21.67
CA MET A 42 -5.05 11.98 21.06
C MET A 42 -3.54 11.93 21.26
N ASN A 43 -2.98 10.75 21.56
CA ASN A 43 -1.55 10.53 21.65
C ASN A 43 -1.14 9.26 20.89
N HIS A 44 0.10 9.23 20.39
CA HIS A 44 0.65 8.08 19.65
C HIS A 44 -0.26 7.63 18.48
N TYR A 45 -0.62 8.55 17.59
CA TYR A 45 -1.42 8.24 16.40
C TYR A 45 -0.83 8.82 15.12
N LEU A 46 -1.12 8.14 14.02
CA LEU A 46 -0.77 8.48 12.65
C LEU A 46 -1.98 9.11 11.97
N TRP A 47 -1.75 10.11 11.14
CA TRP A 47 -2.78 10.79 10.34
C TRP A 47 -2.19 11.29 9.02
N GLY A 48 -3.05 11.82 8.15
CA GLY A 48 -2.71 12.34 6.84
C GLY A 48 -3.14 11.38 5.73
N GLU A 49 -2.32 11.21 4.71
CA GLU A 49 -2.68 10.49 3.47
C GLU A 49 -1.84 9.22 3.30
N LEU A 50 -2.49 8.07 3.14
CA LEU A 50 -1.89 6.77 2.89
C LEU A 50 -2.38 6.22 1.55
N ASP A 51 -1.48 6.17 0.58
CA ASP A 51 -1.77 5.70 -0.78
C ASP A 51 -1.19 4.31 -1.05
N THR A 52 0.01 4.03 -0.54
CA THR A 52 0.71 2.78 -0.81
C THR A 52 1.05 2.01 0.46
N VAL A 53 0.92 0.68 0.40
CA VAL A 53 1.49 -0.25 1.37
C VAL A 53 2.24 -1.34 0.63
N THR A 54 3.55 -1.41 0.87
CA THR A 54 4.45 -2.41 0.33
C THR A 54 4.88 -3.38 1.43
N LEU A 55 4.72 -4.68 1.21
CA LEU A 55 5.05 -5.77 2.14
C LEU A 55 6.20 -6.63 1.62
N GLY A 56 7.10 -7.04 2.51
CA GLY A 56 8.22 -7.91 2.15
C GLY A 56 9.23 -8.09 3.29
N SER A 57 10.51 -8.15 2.95
CA SER A 57 11.62 -8.31 3.89
C SER A 57 12.89 -7.56 3.48
N GLY A 58 13.83 -7.42 4.42
CA GLY A 58 15.11 -6.73 4.18
C GLY A 58 14.94 -5.22 4.00
N LEU A 59 14.38 -4.55 5.03
CA LEU A 59 14.21 -3.10 5.01
C LEU A 59 15.57 -2.39 4.92
N ASN A 60 15.71 -1.54 3.91
CA ASN A 60 16.90 -0.73 3.67
C ASN A 60 16.51 0.74 3.38
N GLY A 61 17.52 1.60 3.19
CA GLY A 61 17.31 3.03 2.94
C GLY A 61 17.09 3.86 4.21
N GLY A 62 16.31 4.94 4.10
CA GLY A 62 16.13 5.93 5.16
C GLY A 62 17.30 6.92 5.27
N ASN A 63 17.28 7.76 6.31
CA ASN A 63 18.31 8.79 6.58
C ASN A 63 18.60 9.73 5.38
N GLY A 64 17.54 10.18 4.69
CA GLY A 64 17.63 11.06 3.53
C GLY A 64 17.52 10.35 2.17
N ALA A 65 17.42 9.02 2.15
CA ALA A 65 17.02 8.22 0.99
C ALA A 65 15.64 7.59 1.21
N HIS A 66 14.95 7.25 0.13
CA HIS A 66 13.70 6.46 0.17
C HIS A 66 13.95 5.10 0.81
N PHE A 67 12.92 4.56 1.46
CA PHE A 67 12.95 3.20 1.96
C PHE A 67 12.81 2.19 0.81
N GLY A 68 13.45 1.04 0.97
CA GLY A 68 13.35 -0.09 0.05
C GLY A 68 13.26 -1.42 0.80
N LEU A 69 12.83 -2.47 0.10
CA LEU A 69 12.84 -3.85 0.58
C LEU A 69 13.75 -4.68 -0.33
N ASP A 70 14.57 -5.55 0.25
CA ASP A 70 15.44 -6.45 -0.51
C ASP A 70 14.63 -7.53 -1.24
N ASP A 71 13.62 -8.08 -0.56
CA ASP A 71 12.71 -9.09 -1.10
C ASP A 71 11.26 -8.59 -0.96
N PHE A 72 10.65 -8.28 -2.10
CA PHE A 72 9.30 -7.75 -2.18
C PHE A 72 8.27 -8.86 -2.40
N THR A 73 7.14 -8.81 -1.69
CA THR A 73 6.05 -9.78 -1.86
C THR A 73 4.83 -9.17 -2.54
N ALA A 74 4.38 -7.99 -2.10
CA ALA A 74 3.20 -7.34 -2.65
C ALA A 74 3.19 -5.83 -2.37
N SER A 75 2.63 -5.06 -3.30
CA SER A 75 2.33 -3.63 -3.12
C SER A 75 0.87 -3.42 -3.43
N PHE A 76 0.21 -2.70 -2.54
CA PHE A 76 -1.12 -2.18 -2.71
C PHE A 76 -0.97 -0.68 -2.92
N ASN A 77 -1.38 -0.19 -4.08
CA ASN A 77 -1.31 1.23 -4.44
C ASN A 77 -2.72 1.76 -4.71
N GLY A 78 -2.92 3.07 -4.62
CA GLY A 78 -4.25 3.64 -4.79
C GLY A 78 -5.19 3.34 -3.62
N LEU A 79 -4.64 3.24 -2.40
CA LEU A 79 -5.45 3.04 -1.19
C LEU A 79 -6.32 4.26 -0.86
N ASP A 80 -5.86 5.46 -1.24
CA ASP A 80 -6.56 6.75 -1.09
C ASP A 80 -7.19 6.95 0.31
N LEU A 81 -6.45 6.55 1.36
CA LEU A 81 -6.90 6.65 2.73
C LEU A 81 -6.46 7.97 3.34
N SER A 82 -7.43 8.74 3.83
CA SER A 82 -7.19 10.01 4.51
C SER A 82 -7.59 9.97 5.98
N ALA A 83 -6.87 10.72 6.81
CA ALA A 83 -7.21 10.95 8.20
C ALA A 83 -6.86 12.38 8.63
N ALA A 84 -7.86 13.09 9.17
CA ALA A 84 -7.68 14.45 9.66
C ALA A 84 -6.70 14.52 10.84
N SER A 85 -6.04 15.68 11.00
CA SER A 85 -5.03 15.89 12.05
C SER A 85 -5.54 15.79 13.48
N ASP A 86 -6.86 15.77 13.68
CA ASP A 86 -7.53 15.64 14.97
C ASP A 86 -8.33 14.33 15.11
N ALA A 87 -8.19 13.38 14.17
CA ALA A 87 -8.90 12.11 14.18
C ALA A 87 -8.55 11.22 15.40
N GLY A 88 -7.34 11.34 15.93
CA GLY A 88 -6.84 10.46 16.98
C GLY A 88 -6.69 9.01 16.50
N ARG A 89 -6.76 8.03 17.41
CA ARG A 89 -6.61 6.60 17.06
C ARG A 89 -7.88 5.92 16.60
N ALA A 90 -9.00 6.18 17.26
CA ALA A 90 -10.25 5.45 17.02
C ALA A 90 -10.98 5.98 15.77
N GLY A 91 -11.34 5.07 14.85
CA GLY A 91 -12.06 5.42 13.61
C GLY A 91 -11.16 6.08 12.56
N ASN A 92 -9.85 5.91 12.67
CA ASN A 92 -8.86 6.49 11.78
C ASN A 92 -8.24 5.36 10.94
N ALA A 93 -8.61 5.29 9.66
CA ALA A 93 -8.17 4.23 8.76
C ALA A 93 -6.64 4.20 8.57
N VAL A 94 -5.98 5.36 8.46
CA VAL A 94 -4.51 5.45 8.34
C VAL A 94 -3.83 4.84 9.56
N GLN A 95 -4.30 5.20 10.76
CA GLN A 95 -3.83 4.60 12.00
C GLN A 95 -4.11 3.08 12.04
N ASP A 96 -5.33 2.67 11.73
CA ASP A 96 -5.74 1.26 11.84
C ASP A 96 -4.93 0.36 10.90
N VAL A 97 -4.62 0.82 9.69
CA VAL A 97 -3.74 0.13 8.74
C VAL A 97 -2.31 0.08 9.28
N ILE A 98 -1.64 1.22 9.46
CA ILE A 98 -0.20 1.25 9.76
C ILE A 98 0.08 0.64 11.14
N TYR A 99 -0.70 1.02 12.16
CA TYR A 99 -0.53 0.48 13.50
C TYR A 99 -1.00 -0.97 13.62
N GLY A 100 -1.95 -1.40 12.79
CA GLY A 100 -2.32 -2.82 12.65
C GLY A 100 -1.13 -3.65 12.18
N LEU A 101 -0.51 -3.24 11.07
CA LEU A 101 0.66 -3.91 10.49
C LEU A 101 1.83 -3.98 11.47
N MET A 102 2.09 -2.90 12.23
CA MET A 102 3.10 -2.90 13.31
C MET A 102 2.87 -3.97 14.38
N LYS A 103 1.60 -4.38 14.60
CA LYS A 103 1.22 -5.41 15.58
C LYS A 103 1.04 -6.80 14.95
N GLY A 104 1.34 -6.96 13.65
CA GLY A 104 1.05 -8.19 12.92
C GLY A 104 -0.44 -8.46 12.74
N ASN A 105 -1.27 -7.42 12.68
CA ASN A 105 -2.70 -7.51 12.43
C ASN A 105 -3.05 -6.80 11.11
N VAL A 106 -3.53 -7.57 10.13
CA VAL A 106 -3.84 -7.08 8.78
C VAL A 106 -5.29 -6.59 8.60
N ALA A 107 -6.15 -6.70 9.62
CA ALA A 107 -7.58 -6.42 9.48
C ALA A 107 -7.88 -4.99 8.99
N GLY A 108 -7.05 -4.00 9.39
CA GLY A 108 -7.18 -2.63 8.90
C GLY A 108 -6.91 -2.53 7.39
N LEU A 109 -5.85 -3.17 6.91
CA LEU A 109 -5.49 -3.22 5.48
C LEU A 109 -6.52 -4.03 4.68
N GLU A 110 -6.90 -5.21 5.17
CA GLU A 110 -7.93 -6.03 4.53
C GLU A 110 -9.28 -5.30 4.43
N GLY A 111 -9.66 -4.55 5.47
CA GLY A 111 -10.87 -3.73 5.44
C GLY A 111 -10.83 -2.66 4.35
N ALA A 112 -9.71 -1.93 4.25
CA ALA A 112 -9.51 -0.93 3.20
C ALA A 112 -9.55 -1.56 1.80
N LEU A 113 -8.83 -2.67 1.59
CA LEU A 113 -8.81 -3.39 0.32
C LEU A 113 -10.20 -3.93 -0.05
N ASN A 114 -10.93 -4.50 0.90
CA ASN A 114 -12.28 -5.01 0.64
C ASN A 114 -13.26 -3.91 0.24
N ASN A 115 -13.15 -2.72 0.84
CA ASN A 115 -13.97 -1.59 0.41
C ASN A 115 -13.71 -1.24 -1.07
N LEU A 116 -12.44 -1.14 -1.47
CA LEU A 116 -12.06 -0.84 -2.86
C LEU A 116 -12.48 -1.96 -3.83
N LEU A 117 -12.17 -3.21 -3.49
CA LEU A 117 -12.43 -4.38 -4.32
C LEU A 117 -13.92 -4.68 -4.48
N SER A 118 -14.76 -4.27 -3.52
CA SER A 118 -16.20 -4.50 -3.57
C SER A 118 -16.87 -3.83 -4.77
N GLU A 119 -16.31 -2.73 -5.29
CA GLU A 119 -16.80 -2.05 -6.50
C GLU A 119 -16.70 -2.93 -7.75
N PHE A 120 -15.79 -3.90 -7.72
CA PHE A 120 -15.55 -4.87 -8.79
C PHE A 120 -16.19 -6.24 -8.51
N GLY A 121 -16.92 -6.38 -7.40
CA GLY A 121 -17.45 -7.66 -6.94
C GLY A 121 -16.38 -8.63 -6.46
N LEU A 122 -15.22 -8.11 -6.05
CA LEU A 122 -14.06 -8.87 -5.57
C LEU A 122 -13.83 -8.59 -4.08
N SER A 123 -12.90 -9.32 -3.47
CA SER A 123 -12.52 -9.16 -2.08
C SER A 123 -11.07 -9.62 -1.85
N THR A 124 -10.58 -9.50 -0.63
CA THR A 124 -9.29 -10.09 -0.21
C THR A 124 -9.31 -11.62 -0.23
N GLU A 125 -10.48 -12.25 -0.40
CA GLU A 125 -10.60 -13.70 -0.63
C GLU A 125 -10.44 -14.07 -2.10
N SER A 126 -10.47 -13.09 -3.01
CA SER A 126 -10.16 -13.29 -4.43
C SER A 126 -8.67 -13.59 -4.62
N THR A 127 -8.36 -14.44 -5.58
CA THR A 127 -6.95 -14.71 -5.93
C THR A 127 -6.35 -13.54 -6.70
N PHE A 128 -5.02 -13.42 -6.70
CA PHE A 128 -4.36 -12.41 -7.55
C PHE A 128 -4.67 -12.59 -9.05
N ASP A 129 -4.98 -13.82 -9.50
CA ASP A 129 -5.42 -14.08 -10.87
C ASP A 129 -6.81 -13.51 -11.13
N ASP A 130 -7.74 -13.60 -10.17
CA ASP A 130 -9.06 -12.96 -10.27
C ASP A 130 -8.93 -11.43 -10.31
N LEU A 131 -8.04 -10.87 -9.49
CA LEU A 131 -7.72 -9.44 -9.50
C LEU A 131 -7.09 -9.02 -10.84
N ALA A 132 -6.18 -9.82 -11.39
CA ALA A 132 -5.54 -9.57 -12.68
C ALA A 132 -6.53 -9.67 -13.84
N ALA A 133 -7.45 -10.64 -13.81
CA ALA A 133 -8.53 -10.77 -14.78
C ALA A 133 -9.47 -9.55 -14.77
N ALA A 134 -9.63 -8.90 -13.61
CA ALA A 134 -10.33 -7.63 -13.47
C ALA A 134 -9.47 -6.39 -13.79
N GLY A 135 -8.19 -6.57 -14.13
CA GLY A 135 -7.26 -5.48 -14.45
C GLY A 135 -6.73 -4.72 -13.24
N LEU A 136 -6.83 -5.28 -12.03
CA LEU A 136 -6.47 -4.63 -10.75
C LEU A 136 -5.14 -5.12 -10.17
N ALA A 137 -4.58 -6.21 -10.70
CA ALA A 137 -3.29 -6.74 -10.26
C ALA A 137 -2.43 -7.12 -11.46
N HIS A 138 -1.12 -7.03 -11.25
CA HIS A 138 -0.12 -7.51 -12.20
C HIS A 138 0.97 -8.24 -11.43
N ALA A 139 1.35 -9.43 -11.90
CA ALA A 139 2.55 -10.07 -11.39
C ALA A 139 3.74 -9.17 -11.72
N ASP A 140 4.63 -8.99 -10.75
CA ASP A 140 5.89 -8.29 -10.97
C ASP A 140 6.78 -9.20 -11.83
N ALA A 141 6.55 -9.16 -13.14
CA ALA A 141 7.34 -9.94 -14.08
C ALA A 141 8.75 -9.34 -14.08
N PRO A 142 9.82 -10.15 -13.98
CA PRO A 142 11.17 -9.64 -14.09
C PRO A 142 11.39 -9.20 -15.54
N LEU A 143 11.04 -7.94 -15.89
CA LEU A 143 11.15 -7.31 -17.22
C LEU A 143 11.35 -8.33 -18.35
N ALA A 144 10.36 -9.20 -18.54
CA ALA A 144 10.31 -10.07 -19.69
C ALA A 144 9.45 -9.32 -20.71
N ALA A 145 10.06 -9.04 -21.86
CA ALA A 145 9.49 -8.26 -22.94
C ALA A 145 8.04 -8.67 -23.30
N ASP A 146 7.30 -7.68 -23.80
CA ASP A 146 5.93 -7.72 -24.33
C ASP A 146 4.79 -7.96 -23.33
N ILE A 147 4.30 -6.86 -22.76
CA ILE A 147 2.88 -6.76 -22.41
C ILE A 147 2.11 -6.67 -23.74
N GLY A 148 1.65 -7.83 -24.23
CA GLY A 148 0.60 -7.89 -25.23
C GLY A 148 -0.67 -7.28 -24.65
N LEU A 149 -1.00 -6.07 -25.08
CA LEU A 149 -2.20 -5.33 -24.71
C LEU A 149 -3.45 -6.19 -25.02
N VAL A 150 -4.07 -6.76 -23.99
CA VAL A 150 -5.34 -7.47 -24.12
C VAL A 150 -6.42 -6.46 -24.49
N GLY A 151 -6.83 -6.47 -25.76
CA GLY A 151 -7.87 -5.57 -26.29
C GLY A 151 -7.56 -4.95 -27.65
N VAL A 152 -6.33 -5.06 -28.16
CA VAL A 152 -6.06 -4.76 -29.57
C VAL A 152 -6.33 -6.03 -30.36
N GLN A 153 -7.46 -6.09 -31.06
CA GLN A 153 -7.52 -6.94 -32.24
C GLN A 153 -6.33 -6.56 -33.11
N ASP A 154 -5.38 -7.46 -33.27
CA ASP A 154 -4.41 -7.43 -34.36
C ASP A 154 -5.25 -7.34 -35.64
N VAL A 155 -5.49 -6.11 -36.09
CA VAL A 155 -5.96 -5.87 -37.44
C VAL A 155 -4.75 -6.25 -38.26
N ALA A 156 -4.70 -7.54 -38.62
CA ALA A 156 -3.84 -8.06 -39.65
C ALA A 156 -3.80 -6.98 -40.72
N GLN A 157 -2.62 -6.38 -40.91
CA GLN A 157 -2.37 -5.33 -41.86
C GLN A 157 -2.76 -5.88 -43.23
N ASP A 158 -4.03 -5.68 -43.55
CA ASP A 158 -4.67 -5.88 -44.83
C ASP A 158 -4.15 -4.79 -45.74
N TRP A 159 -2.88 -4.92 -46.09
CA TRP A 159 -2.29 -4.31 -47.27
C TRP A 159 -2.37 -5.33 -48.40
N ALA A 160 -3.59 -5.85 -48.61
CA ALA A 160 -3.95 -6.40 -49.89
C ALA A 160 -3.63 -5.38 -50.99
N LEU A 161 -2.63 -5.76 -51.79
CA LEU A 161 -2.44 -5.48 -53.21
C LEU A 161 -3.58 -4.68 -53.88
N ALA A 162 -3.31 -3.45 -54.31
CA ALA A 162 -4.04 -2.81 -55.39
C ALA A 162 -3.18 -1.84 -56.20
N ALA A 163 -2.99 -2.20 -57.47
CA ALA A 163 -2.50 -1.45 -58.65
C ALA A 163 -1.00 -1.17 -58.77
#